data_AF-A0A1J4JT71-F1
#
_entry.id   AF-A0A1J4JT71-F1
#
_cell.length_a   1.000
_cell.length_b   1.000
_cell.length_c   1.000
_cell.angle_alpha   90.00
_cell.angle_beta   90.00
_cell.angle_gamma   90.00
#
_symmetry.space_group_name_H-M   'P 1'
#
loop_
_entity.id
_entity.type
_entity.pdbx_description
1 polymer ?
#
loop_
_entity_poly.entity_id
_entity_poly.type
_entity_poly.pdbx_seq_one_letter_code
_entity_poly.pdbx_strand_id
1 'polypeptide(L)'
;MRPIGERTHRFFLLFLISCIIVSGYVSFGCFMHLSWRINSVKDRMSWSPSKLDNYLRIVKILMNHESMVSGTFVVLALIAIVLFIFVLQQCFYISFNILQIEQEKYEYIQEQRKLKGIKEPVVNHYNQGFWKNWLVFLFPPKVERHTPMTYRIVKKKEEGANKEGKNEDKQEEKGNITEEKGDKKEGKKKIE
;
A
#
# COMPACT_ATOMS: atom_id res chain seq x y z
N MET A 1 18.80 0.14 6.43
CA MET A 1 17.59 -0.11 7.26
C MET A 1 17.02 -1.46 6.86
N ARG A 2 16.65 -2.33 7.82
CA ARG A 2 15.95 -3.58 7.47
C ARG A 2 14.53 -3.23 7.00
N PRO A 3 14.00 -3.89 5.96
CA PRO A 3 12.63 -3.66 5.52
C PRO A 3 11.66 -3.97 6.66
N ILE A 4 10.56 -3.21 6.72
CA ILE A 4 9.49 -3.45 7.69
C ILE A 4 8.81 -4.75 7.27
N GLY A 5 9.15 -5.83 7.97
CA GLY A 5 8.49 -7.12 7.84
C GLY A 5 7.54 -7.41 8.99
N GLU A 6 6.95 -8.58 8.94
CA GLU A 6 5.96 -9.10 9.90
C GLU A 6 6.40 -8.96 11.38
N ARG A 7 7.69 -9.21 11.68
CA ARG A 7 8.21 -9.12 13.07
C ARG A 7 8.45 -7.70 13.57
N THR A 8 8.63 -6.73 12.66
CA THR A 8 8.96 -5.34 13.00
C THR A 8 7.74 -4.41 12.95
N HIS A 9 6.64 -4.86 12.34
CA HIS A 9 5.43 -4.07 12.13
C HIS A 9 4.82 -3.56 13.43
N ARG A 10 4.81 -4.39 14.50
CA ARG A 10 4.36 -3.96 15.84
C ARG A 10 5.20 -2.83 16.45
N PHE A 11 6.52 -2.89 16.29
CA PHE A 11 7.41 -1.85 16.83
C PHE A 11 7.26 -0.55 16.04
N PHE A 12 7.03 -0.67 14.74
CA PHE A 12 6.70 0.46 13.89
C PHE A 12 5.38 1.13 14.31
N LEU A 13 4.33 0.35 14.59
CA LEU A 13 3.06 0.90 15.09
C LEU A 13 3.24 1.62 16.43
N LEU A 14 3.97 1.02 17.38
CA LEU A 14 4.28 1.65 18.66
C LEU A 14 5.09 2.94 18.51
N PHE A 15 6.06 2.93 17.59
CA PHE A 15 6.83 4.13 17.25
C PHE A 15 5.94 5.24 16.70
N LEU A 16 5.02 4.93 15.78
CA LEU A 16 4.07 5.92 15.24
C LEU A 16 3.17 6.50 16.32
N ILE A 17 2.63 5.65 17.21
CA ILE A 17 1.82 6.10 18.35
C ILE A 17 2.63 7.02 19.25
N SER A 18 3.88 6.66 19.57
CA SER A 18 4.78 7.52 20.35
C SER A 18 5.02 8.88 19.67
N CYS A 19 5.22 8.90 18.34
CA CYS A 19 5.38 10.15 17.59
C CYS A 19 4.13 11.02 17.67
N ILE A 20 2.93 10.44 17.57
CA ILE A 20 1.65 11.18 17.69
C ILE A 20 1.50 11.76 19.10
N ILE A 21 1.83 10.99 20.14
CA ILE A 21 1.75 11.46 21.53
C ILE A 21 2.70 12.64 21.75
N VAL A 22 3.96 12.50 21.32
CA VAL A 22 4.96 13.56 21.50
C VAL A 22 4.61 14.80 20.68
N SER A 23 4.24 14.65 19.41
CA SER A 23 3.86 15.79 18.57
C SER A 23 2.60 16.48 19.06
N GLY A 24 1.59 15.70 19.48
CA GLY A 24 0.36 16.21 20.08
C GLY A 24 0.62 16.95 21.40
N TYR A 25 1.47 16.41 22.27
CA TYR A 25 1.84 17.06 23.53
C TYR A 25 2.55 18.39 23.31
N VAL A 26 3.56 18.43 22.43
CA VAL A 26 4.30 19.66 22.12
C VAL A 26 3.39 20.68 21.42
N SER A 27 2.57 20.25 20.46
CA SER A 27 1.59 21.10 19.78
C SER A 27 0.57 21.69 20.77
N PHE A 28 0.09 20.89 21.74
CA PHE A 28 -0.81 21.37 22.79
C PHE A 28 -0.13 22.42 23.70
N GLY A 29 1.15 22.21 24.05
CA GLY A 29 1.94 23.20 24.78
C GLY A 29 2.06 24.53 24.02
N CYS A 30 2.36 24.49 22.72
CA CYS A 30 2.38 25.67 21.88
C CYS A 30 1.00 26.35 21.80
N PHE A 31 -0.08 25.58 21.67
CA PHE A 31 -1.44 26.11 21.66
C PHE A 31 -1.77 26.86 22.96
N MET A 32 -1.45 26.29 24.11
CA MET A 32 -1.66 26.94 25.41
C MET A 32 -0.86 28.24 25.53
N HIS A 33 0.39 28.26 25.07
CA HIS A 33 1.22 29.47 25.04
C HIS A 33 0.60 30.56 24.15
N LEU A 34 0.19 30.22 22.93
CA LEU A 34 -0.45 31.16 22.01
C LEU A 34 -1.80 31.66 22.55
N SER A 35 -2.59 30.79 23.19
CA SER A 35 -3.86 31.16 23.83
C SER A 35 -3.65 32.14 24.98
N TRP A 36 -2.67 31.88 25.84
CA TRP A 36 -2.28 32.80 26.91
C TRP A 36 -1.84 34.15 26.36
N ARG A 37 -1.04 34.17 25.28
CA ARG A 37 -0.63 35.41 24.60
C ARG A 37 -1.83 36.19 24.06
N ILE A 38 -2.76 35.55 23.35
CA ILE A 38 -3.97 36.20 22.84
C ILE A 38 -4.76 36.83 23.99
N ASN A 39 -4.94 36.10 25.08
CA ASN A 39 -5.64 36.62 26.26
C ASN A 39 -4.92 37.82 26.88
N SER A 40 -3.58 37.82 26.93
CA SER A 40 -2.81 38.95 27.47
C SER A 40 -2.89 40.24 26.62
N VAL A 41 -3.15 40.11 25.32
CA VAL A 41 -3.27 41.25 24.39
C VAL A 41 -4.74 41.63 24.14
N LYS A 42 -5.69 40.80 24.59
CA LYS A 42 -7.12 40.94 24.33
C LYS A 42 -7.67 42.32 24.71
N ASP A 43 -7.22 42.85 25.85
CA ASP A 43 -7.68 44.13 26.39
C ASP A 43 -7.09 45.35 25.66
N ARG A 44 -6.04 45.14 24.86
CA ARG A 44 -5.36 46.20 24.09
C ARG A 44 -5.83 46.26 22.63
N MET A 45 -6.70 45.36 22.19
CA MET A 45 -7.20 45.31 20.82
C MET A 45 -8.56 45.97 20.67
N SER A 46 -8.72 46.78 19.64
CA SER A 46 -10.03 47.21 19.16
C SER A 46 -10.68 46.09 18.34
N TRP A 47 -11.73 45.50 18.91
CA TRP A 47 -12.50 44.43 18.29
C TRP A 47 -13.43 44.99 17.20
N SER A 48 -13.40 44.38 16.01
CA SER A 48 -14.35 44.65 14.93
C SER A 48 -15.65 43.87 15.17
N PRO A 49 -16.82 44.34 14.69
CA PRO A 49 -18.04 43.52 14.69
C PRO A 49 -17.92 42.27 13.79
N SER A 50 -17.03 42.28 12.80
CA SER A 50 -16.80 41.13 11.91
C SER A 50 -15.93 40.06 12.57
N LYS A 51 -16.45 38.83 12.64
CA LYS A 51 -15.70 37.66 13.17
C LYS A 51 -14.45 37.35 12.34
N LEU A 52 -14.53 37.53 11.02
CA LEU A 52 -13.44 37.24 10.10
C LEU A 52 -12.29 38.23 10.31
N ASP A 53 -12.60 39.53 10.45
CA ASP A 53 -11.60 40.57 10.70
C ASP A 53 -10.87 40.33 12.02
N ASN A 54 -11.60 39.92 13.07
CA ASN A 54 -11.02 39.60 14.36
C ASN A 54 -10.08 38.40 14.27
N TYR A 55 -10.47 37.36 13.53
CA TYR A 55 -9.62 36.20 13.28
C TYR A 55 -8.32 36.60 12.54
N LEU A 56 -8.42 37.36 11.45
CA LEU A 56 -7.24 37.82 10.70
C LEU A 56 -6.32 38.71 11.53
N ARG A 57 -6.88 39.57 12.39
CA ARG A 57 -6.10 40.38 13.35
C ARG A 57 -5.33 39.51 14.33
N ILE A 58 -5.98 38.50 14.91
CA ILE A 58 -5.34 37.53 15.81
C ILE A 58 -4.19 36.82 15.09
N VAL A 59 -4.43 36.29 13.89
CA VAL A 59 -3.39 35.61 13.08
C VAL A 59 -2.23 36.54 12.78
N LYS A 60 -2.48 37.79 12.37
CA LYS A 60 -1.44 38.78 12.08
C LYS A 60 -0.57 39.07 13.32
N ILE A 61 -1.18 39.19 14.50
CA ILE A 61 -0.47 39.45 15.76
C ILE A 61 0.38 38.25 16.16
N LEU A 62 -0.17 37.03 16.06
CA LEU A 62 0.56 35.80 16.31
C LEU A 62 1.76 35.66 15.38
N MET A 63 1.58 35.91 14.08
CA MET A 63 2.65 35.83 13.09
C MET A 63 3.73 36.92 13.28
N ASN A 64 3.38 38.09 13.79
CA ASN A 64 4.35 39.17 13.99
C ASN A 64 5.16 39.03 15.29
N HIS A 65 4.54 38.57 16.39
CA HIS A 65 5.20 38.49 17.69
C HIS A 65 5.81 37.12 17.97
N GLU A 66 5.15 36.04 17.56
CA GLU A 66 5.47 34.67 17.97
C GLU A 66 5.51 33.75 16.73
N SER A 67 6.14 34.23 15.65
CA SER A 67 6.20 33.56 14.34
C SER A 67 6.72 32.13 14.44
N MET A 68 7.78 31.92 15.23
CA MET A 68 8.40 30.62 15.45
C MET A 68 7.44 29.66 16.15
N VAL A 69 6.83 30.07 17.27
CA VAL A 69 5.92 29.20 18.03
C VAL A 69 4.67 28.86 17.23
N SER A 70 4.11 29.84 16.51
CA SER A 70 2.98 29.62 15.61
C SER A 70 3.34 28.67 14.47
N GLY A 71 4.51 28.81 13.86
CA GLY A 71 4.98 27.91 12.81
C GLY A 71 5.17 26.48 13.31
N THR A 72 5.84 26.31 14.45
CA THR A 72 6.04 25.00 15.09
C THR A 72 4.71 24.34 15.44
N PHE A 73 3.75 25.09 15.99
CA PHE A 73 2.41 24.58 16.29
C PHE A 73 1.73 23.99 15.05
N VAL A 74 1.69 24.76 13.95
CA VAL A 74 1.02 24.34 12.71
C VAL A 74 1.67 23.11 12.11
N VAL A 75 3.01 23.09 12.03
CA VAL A 75 3.76 21.95 11.46
C VAL A 75 3.54 20.69 12.30
N LEU A 76 3.66 20.78 13.62
CA LEU A 76 3.48 19.61 14.50
C LEU A 76 2.03 19.13 14.52
N ALA A 77 1.05 20.03 14.49
CA ALA A 77 -0.36 19.67 14.40
C ALA A 77 -0.67 18.93 13.09
N LEU A 78 -0.16 19.43 11.97
CA LEU A 78 -0.31 18.78 10.66
C LEU A 78 0.31 17.39 10.65
N ILE A 79 1.54 17.25 11.16
CA ILE A 79 2.22 15.96 11.28
C ILE A 79 1.42 15.00 12.16
N ALA A 80 0.91 15.46 13.31
CA ALA A 80 0.10 14.64 14.20
C ALA A 80 -1.18 14.13 13.51
N ILE A 81 -1.87 14.99 12.75
CA ILE A 81 -3.08 14.61 12.00
C ILE A 81 -2.77 13.58 10.92
N VAL A 82 -1.73 13.81 10.12
CA VAL A 82 -1.33 12.88 9.04
C VAL A 82 -0.93 11.52 9.62
N LEU A 83 -0.13 11.51 10.70
CA LEU A 83 0.25 10.28 11.39
C LEU A 83 -0.96 9.58 12.01
N PHE A 84 -1.92 10.32 12.56
CA PHE A 84 -3.14 9.76 13.13
C PHE A 84 -3.98 9.03 12.08
N ILE A 85 -4.22 9.67 10.92
CA ILE A 85 -4.91 9.02 9.79
C ILE A 85 -4.16 7.76 9.36
N PHE A 86 -2.84 7.83 9.27
CA PHE A 86 -2.01 6.69 8.90
C PHE A 86 -2.12 5.53 9.92
N VAL A 87 -2.11 5.83 11.22
CA VAL A 87 -2.32 4.82 12.27
C VAL A 87 -3.72 4.20 12.18
N LEU A 88 -4.77 4.99 11.93
CA LEU A 88 -6.12 4.45 11.73
C LEU A 88 -6.16 3.48 10.54
N GLN A 89 -5.50 3.82 9.44
CA GLN A 89 -5.38 2.96 8.27
C GLN A 89 -4.64 1.64 8.63
N GLN A 90 -3.55 1.71 9.39
CA GLN A 90 -2.82 0.52 9.86
C GLN A 90 -3.68 -0.34 10.80
N CYS A 91 -4.43 0.28 11.72
CA CYS A 91 -5.37 -0.43 12.60
C CYS A 91 -6.47 -1.15 11.81
N PHE A 92 -6.97 -0.53 10.74
CA PHE A 92 -7.91 -1.17 9.83
C PHE A 92 -7.28 -2.41 9.18
N TYR A 93 -6.08 -2.30 8.62
CA TYR A 93 -5.40 -3.45 8.00
C TYR A 93 -5.12 -4.59 8.96
N ILE A 94 -4.68 -4.29 10.18
CA ILE A 94 -4.49 -5.28 11.25
C ILE A 94 -5.82 -5.97 11.57
N SER A 95 -6.92 -5.20 11.65
CA SER A 95 -8.24 -5.73 11.98
C SER A 95 -8.76 -6.74 10.97
N PHE A 96 -8.37 -6.62 9.69
CA PHE A 96 -8.73 -7.57 8.63
C PHE A 96 -7.63 -8.58 8.29
N ASN A 97 -6.48 -8.52 8.99
CA ASN A 97 -5.28 -9.31 8.69
C ASN A 97 -4.89 -9.24 7.21
N ILE A 98 -4.81 -8.01 6.67
CA ILE A 98 -4.39 -7.76 5.29
C ILE A 98 -2.97 -7.22 5.32
N LEU A 99 -2.03 -7.96 4.74
CA LEU A 99 -0.68 -7.46 4.51
C LEU A 99 -0.67 -6.44 3.37
N GLN A 100 0.22 -5.45 3.46
CA GLN A 100 0.30 -4.39 2.45
C GLN A 100 0.60 -4.94 1.04
N ILE A 101 1.41 -6.00 0.95
CA ILE A 101 1.72 -6.72 -0.30
C ILE A 101 0.51 -7.52 -0.82
N GLU A 102 -0.36 -7.96 0.08
CA GLU A 102 -1.58 -8.68 -0.30
C GLU A 102 -2.63 -7.73 -0.86
N GLN A 103 -2.65 -6.47 -0.40
CA GLN A 103 -3.59 -5.46 -0.90
C GLN A 103 -3.47 -5.27 -2.41
N GLU A 104 -2.24 -5.14 -2.94
CA GLU A 104 -2.00 -5.04 -4.39
C GLU A 104 -2.52 -6.27 -5.15
N LYS A 105 -2.38 -7.47 -4.56
CA LYS A 105 -2.91 -8.71 -5.15
C LYS A 105 -4.43 -8.74 -5.11
N TYR A 106 -5.04 -8.31 -4.02
CA TYR A 106 -6.50 -8.24 -3.89
C TYR A 106 -7.09 -7.25 -4.88
N GLU A 107 -6.48 -6.08 -5.05
CA GLU A 107 -6.88 -5.07 -6.03
C GLU A 107 -6.77 -5.64 -7.46
N TYR A 108 -5.66 -6.28 -7.81
CA TYR A 108 -5.50 -6.94 -9.10
C TYR A 108 -6.55 -8.04 -9.35
N ILE A 109 -6.81 -8.90 -8.36
CA ILE A 109 -7.83 -9.97 -8.46
C ILE A 109 -9.23 -9.37 -8.59
N GLN A 110 -9.53 -8.29 -7.85
CA GLN A 110 -10.82 -7.59 -7.96
C GLN A 110 -11.01 -6.98 -9.35
N GLU A 111 -9.98 -6.34 -9.92
CA GLU A 111 -10.04 -5.81 -11.28
C GLU A 111 -10.26 -6.92 -12.31
N GLN A 112 -9.52 -8.03 -12.21
CA GLN A 112 -9.69 -9.20 -13.07
C GLN A 112 -11.09 -9.80 -12.97
N ARG A 113 -11.70 -9.84 -11.78
CA ARG A 113 -13.07 -10.33 -11.58
C ARG A 113 -14.12 -9.36 -12.12
N LYS A 114 -13.90 -8.04 -11.96
CA LYS A 114 -14.75 -7.01 -12.57
C LYS A 114 -14.76 -7.12 -14.10
N LEU A 115 -13.59 -7.32 -14.71
CA LEU A 115 -13.46 -7.54 -16.16
C LEU A 115 -14.16 -8.83 -16.62
N LYS A 116 -14.22 -9.85 -15.77
CA LYS A 116 -14.88 -11.14 -16.04
C LYS A 116 -16.36 -11.20 -15.61
N GLY A 117 -16.92 -10.12 -15.05
CA GLY A 117 -18.32 -10.06 -14.61
C GLY A 117 -18.65 -10.92 -13.38
N ILE A 118 -17.65 -11.40 -12.64
CA ILE A 118 -17.85 -12.24 -11.44
C ILE A 118 -18.18 -11.33 -10.25
N LYS A 119 -19.38 -11.48 -9.68
CA LYS A 119 -19.91 -10.63 -8.58
C LYS A 119 -19.53 -11.09 -7.18
N GLU A 120 -18.89 -12.26 -7.03
CA GLU A 120 -18.57 -12.82 -5.73
C GLU A 120 -17.43 -12.05 -5.03
N PRO A 121 -17.58 -11.71 -3.75
CA PRO A 121 -16.54 -11.02 -2.99
C PRO A 121 -15.30 -11.90 -2.85
N VAL A 122 -14.12 -11.28 -2.88
CA VAL A 122 -12.87 -12.00 -2.60
C VAL A 122 -12.80 -12.28 -1.11
N VAL A 123 -12.88 -13.56 -0.73
CA VAL A 123 -12.83 -13.99 0.67
C VAL A 123 -11.39 -13.96 1.16
N ASN A 124 -11.12 -13.23 2.24
CA ASN A 124 -9.80 -13.27 2.89
C ASN A 124 -9.72 -14.50 3.80
N HIS A 125 -8.93 -15.51 3.38
CA HIS A 125 -8.71 -16.73 4.14
C HIS A 125 -7.88 -16.53 5.42
N TYR A 126 -7.15 -15.42 5.54
CA TYR A 126 -6.30 -15.12 6.70
C TYR A 126 -7.04 -14.35 7.81
N ASN A 127 -8.25 -13.86 7.54
CA ASN A 127 -9.04 -13.15 8.53
C ASN A 127 -9.66 -14.15 9.53
N GLN A 128 -9.16 -14.15 10.77
CA GLN A 128 -9.67 -14.99 11.86
C GLN A 128 -10.64 -14.25 12.79
N GLY A 129 -11.05 -13.03 12.42
CA GLY A 129 -11.86 -12.12 13.22
C GLY A 129 -11.03 -11.11 14.01
N PHE A 130 -11.65 -9.97 14.35
CA PHE A 130 -10.98 -8.81 14.94
C PHE A 130 -10.02 -9.15 16.09
N TRP A 131 -10.52 -9.77 17.16
CA TRP A 131 -9.71 -10.07 18.34
C TRP A 131 -8.55 -11.04 18.07
N LYS A 132 -8.77 -12.07 17.25
CA LYS A 132 -7.73 -13.05 16.92
C LYS A 132 -6.64 -12.43 16.06
N ASN A 133 -7.02 -11.60 15.09
CA ASN A 133 -6.06 -10.89 14.24
C ASN A 133 -5.16 -9.96 15.06
N TRP A 134 -5.75 -9.20 15.99
CA TRP A 134 -5.00 -8.33 16.90
C TRP A 134 -4.06 -9.12 17.83
N LEU A 135 -4.51 -10.28 18.33
CA LEU A 135 -3.68 -11.15 19.16
C LEU A 135 -2.48 -11.70 18.38
N VAL A 136 -2.70 -12.18 17.16
CA VAL A 136 -1.62 -12.67 16.27
C VAL A 136 -0.66 -11.54 15.91
N PHE A 137 -1.16 -10.32 15.70
CA PHE A 137 -0.33 -9.16 15.43
C PHE A 137 0.57 -8.76 16.62
N LEU A 138 0.00 -8.70 17.83
CA LEU A 138 0.75 -8.34 19.05
C LEU A 138 1.71 -9.46 19.48
N PHE A 139 1.23 -10.70 19.42
CA PHE A 139 1.93 -11.91 19.83
C PHE A 139 2.04 -12.89 18.66
N PRO A 140 2.87 -12.57 17.64
CA PRO A 140 3.04 -13.45 16.50
C PRO A 140 3.55 -14.81 16.97
N PRO A 141 3.00 -15.91 16.44
CA PRO A 141 3.49 -17.23 16.75
C PRO A 141 4.98 -17.33 16.37
N LYS A 142 5.75 -18.05 17.17
CA LYS A 142 7.17 -18.26 16.87
C LYS A 142 7.26 -19.11 15.60
N VAL A 143 7.61 -18.46 14.49
CA VAL A 143 7.88 -19.16 13.22
C VAL A 143 9.12 -20.03 13.43
N GLU A 144 8.97 -21.33 13.21
CA GLU A 144 10.11 -22.26 13.21
C GLU A 144 11.15 -21.79 12.21
N ARG A 145 12.43 -21.86 12.56
CA ARG A 145 13.51 -21.43 11.67
C ARG A 145 13.55 -22.40 10.48
N HIS A 146 12.96 -22.00 9.36
CA HIS A 146 13.10 -22.76 8.12
C HIS A 146 14.57 -22.79 7.69
N THR A 147 15.03 -23.97 7.31
CA THR A 147 16.33 -24.14 6.65
C THR A 147 16.33 -23.36 5.34
N PRO A 148 17.45 -22.73 4.95
CA PRO A 148 17.53 -21.97 3.71
C PRO A 148 17.11 -22.86 2.53
N MET A 149 16.13 -22.38 1.75
CA MET A 149 15.66 -23.07 0.56
C MET A 149 16.76 -22.97 -0.51
N THR A 150 17.35 -24.10 -0.89
CA THR A 150 18.27 -24.13 -2.04
C THR A 150 17.45 -24.01 -3.33
N TYR A 151 17.46 -22.82 -3.93
CA TYR A 151 16.91 -22.63 -5.27
C TYR A 151 17.75 -23.46 -6.25
N ARG A 152 17.17 -24.51 -6.83
CA ARG A 152 17.76 -25.15 -8.02
C ARG A 152 17.67 -24.13 -9.15
N ILE A 153 18.77 -23.43 -9.40
CA ILE A 153 18.95 -22.66 -10.63
C ILE A 153 18.94 -23.71 -11.75
N VAL A 154 17.78 -23.90 -12.38
CA VAL A 154 17.71 -24.69 -13.60
C VAL A 154 18.46 -23.88 -14.65
N LYS A 155 19.75 -24.19 -14.84
CA LYS A 155 20.48 -23.74 -16.02
C LYS A 155 19.73 -24.31 -17.21
N LYS A 156 18.92 -23.47 -17.85
CA LYS A 156 18.29 -23.75 -19.13
C LYS A 156 19.44 -23.90 -20.12
N LYS A 157 19.91 -25.14 -20.31
CA LYS A 157 20.94 -25.48 -21.28
C LYS A 157 20.46 -25.00 -22.65
N GLU A 158 21.32 -24.26 -23.32
CA GLU A 158 21.20 -23.85 -24.71
C GLU A 158 21.26 -25.11 -25.60
N GLU A 159 20.18 -25.89 -25.66
CA GLU A 159 20.05 -27.01 -26.60
C GLU A 159 19.29 -26.62 -27.89
N GLY A 160 19.11 -25.30 -28.11
CA GLY A 160 18.48 -24.77 -29.33
C GLY A 160 19.46 -24.30 -30.43
N ALA A 161 20.75 -24.11 -30.13
CA ALA A 161 21.67 -23.43 -31.05
C ALA A 161 22.55 -24.36 -31.92
N ASN A 162 22.37 -25.70 -31.87
CA ASN A 162 23.23 -26.65 -32.59
C ASN A 162 22.48 -27.56 -33.57
N LYS A 163 21.37 -27.09 -34.14
CA LYS A 163 20.64 -27.76 -35.23
C LYS A 163 20.57 -26.97 -36.54
N GLU A 164 21.25 -25.83 -36.67
CA GLU A 164 21.33 -25.08 -37.93
C GLU A 164 22.60 -25.35 -38.76
N GLY A 165 23.54 -26.18 -38.27
CA GLY A 165 24.83 -26.43 -38.95
C GLY A 165 24.92 -27.69 -39.82
N LYS A 166 23.79 -28.26 -40.29
CA LYS A 166 23.82 -29.53 -41.03
C LYS A 166 22.71 -29.66 -42.07
N ASN A 167 22.60 -28.68 -42.97
CA ASN A 167 21.76 -28.75 -44.18
C ASN A 167 22.33 -27.86 -45.29
N GLU A 168 23.64 -27.93 -45.52
CA GLU A 168 24.25 -27.54 -46.79
C GLU A 168 25.01 -28.79 -47.26
N ASP A 169 24.83 -29.14 -48.54
CA ASP A 169 25.30 -30.35 -49.23
C ASP A 169 24.35 -31.55 -49.22
N LYS A 170 23.27 -31.42 -50.00
CA LYS A 170 22.94 -32.39 -51.07
C LYS A 170 21.83 -31.90 -51.99
N GLN A 171 22.23 -31.62 -53.23
CA GLN A 171 21.58 -31.96 -54.51
C GLN A 171 20.11 -31.50 -54.68
N GLU A 172 19.83 -30.45 -55.46
CA GLU A 172 19.76 -30.52 -56.93
C GLU A 172 19.26 -31.87 -57.45
N GLU A 173 17.94 -32.06 -57.49
CA GLU A 173 17.31 -32.62 -58.68
C GLU A 173 15.84 -32.17 -58.81
N LYS A 174 15.57 -31.62 -59.98
CA LYS A 174 14.28 -31.30 -60.62
C LYS A 174 13.25 -32.39 -60.30
N GLY A 175 11.99 -32.10 -59.97
CA GLY A 175 11.07 -31.29 -60.74
C GLY A 175 9.99 -32.19 -61.34
N ASN A 176 8.75 -31.71 -61.25
CA ASN A 176 7.56 -32.11 -62.02
C ASN A 176 6.67 -33.28 -61.54
N ILE A 177 5.37 -33.08 -61.85
CA ILE A 177 4.20 -33.99 -61.86
C ILE A 177 3.38 -34.00 -60.56
N THR A 178 2.06 -33.84 -60.48
CA THR A 178 0.93 -33.39 -61.33
C THR A 178 -0.29 -33.31 -60.40
N GLU A 179 -1.30 -32.53 -60.79
CA GLU A 179 -2.68 -32.50 -60.31
C GLU A 179 -3.32 -33.88 -60.06
N GLU A 180 -4.20 -34.01 -59.06
CA GLU A 180 -5.66 -34.26 -59.22
C GLU A 180 -6.34 -34.87 -57.98
N LYS A 181 -7.46 -34.24 -57.61
CA LYS A 181 -8.79 -34.79 -57.21
C LYS A 181 -8.99 -35.67 -55.96
N GLY A 182 -10.16 -35.45 -55.36
CA GLY A 182 -10.92 -36.42 -54.55
C GLY A 182 -11.33 -35.87 -53.17
N ASP A 183 -12.36 -35.04 -53.05
CA ASP A 183 -13.80 -35.35 -52.97
C ASP A 183 -14.26 -35.96 -51.60
N LYS A 184 -15.16 -35.20 -50.94
CA LYS A 184 -16.37 -35.60 -50.19
C LYS A 184 -16.32 -36.53 -48.95
N LYS A 185 -16.84 -35.99 -47.83
CA LYS A 185 -18.13 -36.33 -47.13
C LYS A 185 -17.98 -36.05 -45.62
N GLU A 186 -18.73 -35.09 -45.07
CA GLU A 186 -20.05 -35.28 -44.44
C GLU A 186 -20.13 -36.44 -43.43
N GLY A 187 -20.38 -36.10 -42.17
CA GLY A 187 -20.68 -37.04 -41.10
C GLY A 187 -21.26 -36.33 -39.87
N LYS A 188 -22.56 -36.00 -39.94
CA LYS A 188 -23.40 -35.74 -38.75
C LYS A 188 -23.40 -36.98 -37.84
N LYS A 189 -23.31 -36.81 -36.53
CA LYS A 189 -23.88 -37.76 -35.56
C LYS A 189 -24.46 -37.03 -34.34
N LYS A 190 -25.80 -37.03 -34.30
CA LYS A 190 -26.64 -37.01 -33.09
C LYS A 190 -26.48 -38.35 -32.38
N ILE A 191 -26.32 -38.35 -31.06
CA ILE A 191 -26.75 -39.40 -30.11
C ILE A 191 -26.99 -38.66 -28.78
N GLU A 192 -28.25 -38.33 -28.48
CA GLU A 192 -29.11 -38.88 -27.39
C GLU A 192 -28.83 -38.27 -26.03
#